data_AF-A0A450TFT1-F1
#
_entry.id   AF-A0A450TFT1-F1
#
_cell.length_a   1.000
_cell.length_b   1.000
_cell.length_c   1.000
_cell.angle_alpha   90.00
_cell.angle_beta   90.00
_cell.angle_gamma   90.00
#
_symmetry.space_group_name_H-M   'P 1'
#
loop_
_entity.id
_entity.type
_entity.pdbx_description
1 polymer ?
#
loop_
_entity_poly.entity_id
_entity_poly.type
_entity_poly.pdbx_seq_one_letter_code
_entity_poly.pdbx_strand_id
1 'polypeptide(L)' 'MTYEPTKLSRSRIKRLRGMEHPKYHLRLDPYRVFYDVSGQSVVVLAIVPKNKTEKWLETYGVETP' A
#
# COMPACT_ATOMS: atom_id res chain seq x y z
N MET A 1 19.56 9.08 -2.49
CA MET A 1 18.56 8.06 -2.11
C MET A 1 18.11 8.37 -0.69
N THR A 2 16.85 8.76 -0.49
CA THR A 2 16.34 9.10 0.85
C THR A 2 15.47 7.96 1.35
N TYR A 3 15.85 7.34 2.46
CA TYR A 3 15.21 6.15 3.04
C TYR A 3 14.10 6.56 4.02
N GLU A 4 13.04 7.16 3.51
CA GLU A 4 11.89 7.57 4.32
C GLU A 4 10.59 6.93 3.78
N PRO A 5 10.30 5.67 4.13
CA PRO A 5 9.16 4.92 3.58
C PRO A 5 7.78 5.47 3.98
N THR A 6 7.74 6.32 5.02
CA THR A 6 6.54 7.02 5.50
C THR A 6 6.41 8.43 4.93
N LYS A 7 7.46 8.97 4.30
CA LYS A 7 7.41 10.29 3.67
C LYS A 7 6.54 10.18 2.43
N LEU A 8 5.34 10.75 2.53
CA LEU A 8 4.44 10.92 1.42
C LEU A 8 5.08 11.88 0.39
N SER A 9 5.93 11.38 -0.50
CA SER A 9 6.32 12.13 -1.69
C SER A 9 5.06 12.36 -2.52
N ARG A 10 4.84 13.61 -2.95
CA ARG A 10 3.53 14.15 -3.38
C ARG A 10 2.73 13.27 -4.36
N SER A 11 3.33 12.36 -5.13
CA SER A 11 2.62 11.57 -6.17
C SER A 11 2.42 10.07 -5.89
N ARG A 12 3.35 9.35 -5.25
CA ARG A 12 3.41 7.87 -5.39
C ARG A 12 2.96 7.07 -4.17
N ILE A 13 3.20 7.52 -2.94
CA ILE A 13 2.77 6.78 -1.74
C ILE A 13 1.41 7.33 -1.29
N LYS A 14 0.44 6.45 -1.06
CA LYS A 14 -0.90 6.80 -0.60
C LYS A 14 -1.34 5.87 0.52
N ARG A 15 -1.90 6.44 1.59
CA ARG A 15 -2.59 5.68 2.64
C ARG A 15 -3.97 5.25 2.13
N LEU A 16 -4.35 4.01 2.37
CA LEU A 16 -5.69 3.51 2.09
C LEU A 16 -6.65 4.02 3.17
N ARG A 17 -7.82 4.51 2.77
CA ARG A 17 -8.86 5.01 3.69
C ARG A 17 -9.83 3.88 3.98
N GLY A 18 -10.28 3.76 5.23
CA GLY A 18 -11.20 2.71 5.65
C GLY A 18 -10.58 1.30 5.66
N MET A 19 -9.25 1.19 5.56
CA MET A 19 -8.54 -0.09 5.67
C MET A 19 -7.57 -0.08 6.83
N GLU A 20 -7.70 -1.11 7.66
CA GLU A 20 -6.72 -1.44 8.69
C GLU A 20 -5.50 -2.12 8.06
N HIS A 21 -5.70 -2.95 7.03
CA HIS A 21 -4.65 -3.69 6.34
C HIS A 21 -5.02 -3.96 4.88
N PRO A 22 -4.11 -3.78 3.91
CA PRO A 22 -2.88 -3.00 4.00
C PRO A 22 -3.15 -1.51 4.24
N LYS A 23 -2.24 -0.81 4.93
CA LYS A 23 -2.36 0.60 5.31
C LYS A 23 -1.93 1.54 4.19
N TYR A 24 -0.98 1.12 3.35
CA TYR A 24 -0.40 1.96 2.30
C TYR A 24 -0.32 1.23 0.97
N HIS A 25 -0.32 2.02 -0.11
CA HIS A 25 0.11 1.58 -1.41
C HIS A 25 1.09 2.56 -2.08
N LEU A 26 2.08 2.01 -2.76
CA LEU A 26 2.94 2.73 -3.68
C LEU A 26 2.43 2.56 -5.12
N ARG A 27 2.30 3.66 -5.86
CA ARG A 27 1.99 3.67 -7.28
C ARG A 27 3.26 3.48 -8.10
N LEU A 28 3.30 2.40 -8.87
CA LEU A 28 4.35 2.08 -9.83
C LEU A 28 3.69 1.83 -11.18
N ASP A 29 3.33 2.85 -11.95
CA ASP A 29 2.63 2.79 -13.26
C ASP A 29 1.74 1.53 -13.49
N PRO A 30 2.22 0.38 -14.01
CA PRO A 30 1.38 -0.80 -14.20
C PRO A 30 0.98 -1.53 -12.90
N TYR A 31 1.61 -1.25 -11.76
CA TYR A 31 1.47 -1.93 -10.48
C TYR A 31 1.09 -1.02 -9.31
N ARG A 32 0.60 -1.66 -8.26
CA ARG A 32 0.41 -1.14 -6.91
C ARG A 32 1.15 -2.06 -5.96
N VAL A 33 2.02 -1.48 -5.13
CA VAL A 33 2.69 -2.24 -4.06
C VAL A 33 1.97 -1.94 -2.77
N PHE A 34 1.38 -2.96 -2.16
CA PHE A 34 0.72 -2.86 -0.87
C PHE A 34 1.68 -3.19 0.25
N TYR A 35 1.72 -2.35 1.28
CA TYR A 35 2.64 -2.54 2.39
C TYR A 35 2.11 -1.92 3.67
N ASP A 36 2.63 -2.47 4.78
CA ASP A 36 2.47 -1.93 6.12
C ASP A 36 3.82 -1.47 6.67
N VAL A 37 3.74 -0.57 7.65
CA VAL A 37 4.90 -0.13 8.42
C VAL A 37 4.71 -0.58 9.86
N SER A 38 5.67 -1.33 10.39
CA SER A 38 5.72 -1.79 11.78
C SER A 38 7.03 -1.35 12.42
N GLY A 39 6.95 -0.35 13.31
CA GLY A 39 8.14 0.30 13.86
C GLY A 39 9.01 0.93 12.76
N GLN A 40 10.22 0.39 12.58
CA GLN A 40 11.17 0.82 11.54
C GLN A 40 11.16 -0.09 10.30
N SER A 41 10.30 -1.11 10.28
CA SER A 41 10.25 -2.11 9.22
C SER A 41 9.09 -1.86 8.25
N VAL A 42 9.35 -2.08 6.97
CA VAL A 42 8.34 -2.09 5.91
C VAL A 42 8.07 -3.54 5.52
N VAL A 43 6.82 -3.95 5.60
CA VAL A 43 6.38 -5.29 5.18
C VAL A 43 5.63 -5.15 3.87
N VAL A 44 6.24 -5.60 2.78
CA VAL A 44 5.60 -5.65 1.45
C VAL A 44 4.71 -6.88 1.38
N LEU A 45 3.42 -6.67 1.18
CA LEU A 45 2.40 -7.72 1.24
C LEU A 45 2.08 -8.26 -0.15
N ALA A 46 2.00 -7.35 -1.13
CA ALA A 46 1.74 -7.73 -2.50
C ALA A 46 2.21 -6.67 -3.50
N ILE A 47 2.51 -7.14 -4.71
CA ILE A 47 2.69 -6.31 -5.91
C ILE A 47 1.61 -6.73 -6.89
N VAL A 48 0.65 -5.84 -7.13
CA VAL A 48 -0.59 -6.16 -7.85
C VAL A 48 -0.71 -5.28 -9.09
N PRO A 49 -1.03 -5.84 -10.27
CA PRO A 49 -1.36 -5.03 -11.44
C PRO A 49 -2.51 -4.04 -11.16
N LYS A 50 -2.44 -2.84 -11.73
CA LYS A 50 -3.44 -1.78 -11.50
C LYS A 50 -4.88 -2.29 -11.69
N ASN A 51 -5.12 -3.08 -12.75
CA ASN A 51 -6.44 -3.62 -13.08
C ASN A 51 -6.94 -4.77 -12.18
N LYS A 52 -6.10 -5.29 -11.27
CA LYS A 52 -6.47 -6.34 -10.30
C LYS A 52 -6.55 -5.82 -8.86
N THR A 53 -6.40 -4.51 -8.67
CA THR A 53 -6.31 -3.88 -7.35
C THR A 53 -7.56 -4.11 -6.52
N GLU A 54 -8.74 -3.82 -7.07
CA GLU A 54 -10.02 -3.91 -6.34
C GLU A 54 -10.29 -5.34 -5.88
N LYS A 55 -10.23 -6.31 -6.81
CA LYS A 55 -10.39 -7.73 -6.50
C LYS A 55 -9.41 -8.22 -5.41
N TRP A 56 -8.17 -7.76 -5.44
CA TRP A 56 -7.18 -8.14 -4.43
C TRP A 56 -7.54 -7.54 -3.06
N LEU A 57 -7.95 -6.27 -3.02
CA LEU A 57 -8.37 -5.62 -1.78
C LEU A 57 -9.65 -6.22 -1.19
N GLU A 58 -10.60 -6.64 -2.02
CA GLU A 58 -11.79 -7.37 -1.56
C GLU A 58 -11.44 -8.73 -0.92
N THR A 59 -10.38 -9.38 -1.42
CA THR A 59 -10.00 -10.73 -0.98
C THR A 59 -9.10 -10.70 0.27
N TYR A 60 -8.21 -9.71 0.36
CA TYR A 60 -7.12 -9.68 1.35
C TYR A 60 -7.11 -8.42 2.22
N GLY A 61 -7.95 -7.44 1.91
CA GLY A 61 -8.09 -6.22 2.70
C GLY A 61 -8.86 -6.49 3.99
N VAL A 62 -8.47 -5.79 5.04
CA VAL A 62 -9.19 -5.70 6.31
C VAL A 62 -9.69 -4.27 6.44
N GLU A 63 -11.00 -4.11 6.45
CA GLU A 63 -11.65 -2.82 6.64
C GLU A 63 -11.54 -2.37 8.09
N THR A 64 -11.53 -1.05 8.29
CA THR A 64 -11.59 -0.48 9.63
C THR A 64 -13.02 -0.63 10.18
N PRO A 65 -13.21 -0.96 11.48
CA PRO A 65 -14.54 -1.05 12.09
C PRO A 65 -15.39 0.22 11.96
#